data_AF-A0A9P0KFE5-F1
#
_entry.id   AF-A0A9P0KFE5-F1
#
_cell.length_a   1.000
_cell.length_b   1.000
_cell.length_c   1.000
_cell.angle_alpha   90.00
_cell.angle_beta   90.00
_cell.angle_gamma   90.00
#
_symmetry.space_group_name_H-M   'P 1'
#
loop_
_entity.id
_entity.type
_entity.pdbx_description
1 polymer ?
#
loop_
_entity_poly.entity_id
_entity_poly.type
_entity_poly.pdbx_seq_one_letter_code
_entity_poly.pdbx_strand_id
1 'polypeptide(L)'
;MSEAFALNNMINRIGRGICGDDKAYYNCFARTNVLRSACKYLVTTLQFSRGGVVHNYGLPQLTALESDLMQRAALQIKDREQIAKDFINYVEVGRDDPPPFKVKEIAKTKLLQQTFIRG
;
A
#
# COMPACT_ATOMS: atom_id res chain seq x y z
N MET A 1 2.20 14.70 16.05
CA MET A 1 0.94 15.48 16.06
C MET A 1 0.22 15.47 14.71
N SER A 2 0.90 15.65 13.57
CA SER A 2 0.29 15.66 12.24
C SER A 2 -0.39 14.33 11.84
N GLU A 3 0.21 13.19 12.20
CA GLU A 3 -0.34 11.87 11.89
C GLU A 3 -1.68 11.60 12.57
N ALA A 4 -1.76 11.82 13.89
CA ALA A 4 -3.01 11.67 14.65
C ALA A 4 -4.13 12.57 14.10
N PHE A 5 -3.78 13.79 13.67
CA PHE A 5 -4.74 14.69 13.02
C PHE A 5 -5.23 14.14 11.68
N ALA A 6 -4.33 13.63 10.83
CA ALA A 6 -4.70 13.03 9.54
C ALA A 6 -5.58 11.78 9.71
N LEU A 7 -5.27 10.93 10.69
CA LEU A 7 -6.09 9.77 11.04
C LEU A 7 -7.47 10.18 11.54
N ASN A 8 -7.54 11.16 12.44
CA ASN A 8 -8.82 11.67 12.92
C ASN A 8 -9.66 12.27 11.78
N ASN A 9 -9.03 12.98 10.84
CA ASN A 9 -9.72 13.51 9.66
C ASN A 9 -10.30 12.38 8.80
N MET A 10 -9.53 11.32 8.53
CA MET A 10 -10.01 10.14 7.81
C MET A 10 -11.20 9.47 8.52
N ILE A 11 -11.09 9.23 9.83
CA ILE A 11 -12.16 8.62 10.64
C ILE A 11 -13.43 9.47 10.59
N ASN A 12 -13.30 10.80 10.72
CA ASN A 12 -14.45 11.71 10.61
C ASN A 12 -15.10 11.67 9.23
N ARG A 13 -14.32 11.52 8.14
CA ARG A 13 -14.87 11.38 6.79
C ARG A 13 -15.65 10.08 6.62
N ILE A 14 -15.15 8.98 7.16
CA ILE A 14 -15.88 7.71 7.19
C ILE A 14 -17.19 7.86 8.00
N GLY A 15 -17.11 8.45 9.20
CA GLY A 15 -18.27 8.69 10.05
C GLY A 15 -19.35 9.54 9.37
N ARG A 16 -18.95 10.60 8.66
CA ARG A 16 -19.86 11.42 7.84
C ARG A 16 -20.56 10.60 6.75
N GLY A 17 -19.82 9.74 6.04
CA GLY A 17 -20.41 8.85 5.03
C GLY A 17 -21.43 7.88 5.63
N ILE A 18 -21.17 7.34 6.83
CA ILE A 18 -22.12 6.51 7.57
C ILE A 18 -23.37 7.32 7.97
N CYS A 19 -23.20 8.59 8.35
CA CYS A 19 -24.32 9.49 8.64
C CYS A 19 -25.10 9.92 7.39
N GLY A 20 -24.65 9.58 6.18
CA GLY A 20 -25.32 9.89 4.92
C GLY A 20 -24.84 11.16 4.22
N ASP A 21 -23.67 11.70 4.59
CA ASP A 21 -23.02 12.80 3.87
C ASP A 21 -22.53 12.32 2.49
N ASP A 22 -23.12 12.85 1.43
CA ASP A 22 -22.77 12.55 0.04
C ASP A 22 -21.40 13.11 -0.36
N LYS A 23 -20.82 14.00 0.45
CA LYS A 23 -19.49 14.60 0.23
C LYS A 23 -18.40 14.00 1.11
N ALA A 24 -18.65 12.80 1.64
CA ALA A 24 -17.69 12.03 2.42
C ALA A 24 -16.59 11.41 1.54
N TYR A 25 -15.68 12.25 1.04
CA TYR A 25 -14.53 11.84 0.23
C TYR A 25 -13.23 11.78 1.02
N TYR A 26 -12.38 10.80 0.71
CA TYR A 26 -11.01 10.77 1.20
C TYR A 26 -10.08 9.96 0.28
N ASN A 27 -8.78 10.25 0.32
CA ASN A 27 -7.77 9.46 -0.37
C ASN A 27 -7.31 8.32 0.53
N CYS A 28 -7.59 7.08 0.13
CA CYS A 28 -7.27 5.91 0.92
C CYS A 28 -6.55 4.86 0.09
N PHE A 29 -5.60 4.16 0.72
CA PHE A 29 -5.01 2.96 0.16
C PHE A 29 -6.01 1.81 0.28
N ALA A 30 -6.62 1.41 -0.84
CA ALA A 30 -7.63 0.37 -0.88
C ALA A 30 -7.47 -0.51 -2.11
N ARG A 31 -8.17 -1.64 -2.11
CA ARG A 31 -8.24 -2.51 -3.29
C ARG A 31 -8.88 -1.73 -4.43
N THR A 32 -8.24 -1.74 -5.58
CA THR A 32 -8.70 -1.03 -6.76
C THR A 32 -8.60 -1.91 -8.00
N ASN A 33 -9.39 -1.57 -9.02
CA ASN A 33 -9.36 -2.20 -10.33
C ASN A 33 -8.83 -1.24 -11.41
N VAL A 34 -8.25 -0.10 -11.03
CA VAL A 34 -7.76 0.93 -11.98
C VAL A 34 -6.57 0.43 -12.78
N LEU A 35 -5.62 -0.28 -12.15
CA LEU A 35 -4.39 -0.78 -12.79
C LEU A 35 -4.25 -2.30 -12.66
N ARG A 36 -5.24 -3.04 -13.18
CA ARG A 36 -5.38 -4.50 -12.94
C ARG A 36 -4.11 -5.32 -13.21
N SER A 37 -3.29 -4.90 -14.17
CA SER A 37 -2.05 -5.60 -14.56
C SER A 37 -0.84 -5.23 -13.70
N ALA A 38 -0.85 -4.06 -13.06
CA ALA A 38 0.29 -3.53 -12.31
C ALA A 38 0.15 -3.79 -10.81
N CYS A 39 -0.93 -3.35 -10.16
CA CYS A 39 -1.13 -3.51 -8.71
C CYS A 39 -2.61 -3.72 -8.36
N LYS A 40 -2.87 -4.40 -7.23
CA LYS A 40 -4.23 -4.64 -6.72
C LYS A 40 -4.69 -3.58 -5.73
N TYR A 41 -3.75 -2.87 -5.12
CA TYR A 41 -4.01 -1.82 -4.15
C TYR A 41 -3.37 -0.51 -4.61
N LEU A 42 -4.08 0.59 -4.41
CA LEU A 42 -3.61 1.92 -4.76
C LEU A 42 -4.29 2.96 -3.87
N VAL A 43 -3.64 4.11 -3.70
CA VAL A 43 -4.28 5.28 -3.12
C VAL A 43 -5.16 5.93 -4.18
N THR A 44 -6.47 5.96 -3.94
CA THR A 44 -7.45 6.59 -4.82
C THR A 44 -8.45 7.40 -4.01
N THR A 45 -9.13 8.34 -4.65
CA THR A 45 -10.23 9.06 -4.00
C THR A 45 -11.45 8.15 -3.90
N LEU A 46 -11.91 7.94 -2.67
CA LEU A 46 -13.06 7.09 -2.35
C LEU A 46 -14.21 7.94 -1.80
N GLN A 47 -15.44 7.53 -2.08
CA GLN A 47 -16.64 8.02 -1.40
C GLN A 47 -17.14 6.97 -0.40
N PHE A 48 -17.44 7.43 0.81
CA PHE A 48 -18.02 6.60 1.86
C PHE A 48 -19.53 6.75 1.97
N SER A 49 -20.18 5.67 2.38
CA SER A 49 -21.60 5.58 2.70
C SER A 49 -21.81 4.69 3.93
N ARG A 50 -23.07 4.45 4.31
CA ARG A 50 -23.45 3.45 5.32
C ARG A 50 -22.90 2.05 5.06
N GLY A 51 -22.73 1.66 3.80
CA GLY A 51 -22.21 0.34 3.41
C GLY A 51 -20.69 0.26 3.31
N GLY A 52 -19.96 1.31 3.70
CA GLY A 52 -18.52 1.43 3.44
C GLY A 52 -18.26 2.21 2.15
N VAL A 53 -17.31 1.74 1.33
CA VAL A 53 -16.92 2.42 0.09
C VAL A 53 -17.99 2.21 -0.98
N VAL A 54 -18.61 3.30 -1.45
CA VAL A 54 -19.62 3.28 -2.52
C VAL A 54 -19.00 3.53 -3.88
N HIS A 55 -18.10 4.51 -3.97
CA HIS A 55 -17.44 4.86 -5.22
C HIS A 55 -15.93 4.94 -5.04
N ASN A 56 -15.22 4.46 -6.06
CA ASN A 56 -13.78 4.67 -6.24
C ASN A 56 -13.62 5.49 -7.52
N TYR A 57 -13.22 6.75 -7.38
CA TYR A 57 -13.03 7.67 -8.50
C TYR A 57 -11.75 7.40 -9.29
N GLY A 58 -10.91 6.48 -8.81
CA GLY A 58 -9.70 6.04 -9.49
C GLY A 58 -8.62 7.10 -9.53
N LEU A 59 -7.97 7.22 -10.68
CA LEU A 59 -6.90 8.20 -10.92
C LEU A 59 -7.48 9.39 -11.70
N PRO A 60 -7.12 10.62 -11.32
CA PRO A 60 -7.44 11.78 -12.14
C PRO A 60 -6.66 11.74 -13.46
N GLN A 61 -6.95 12.67 -14.36
CA GLN A 61 -6.15 12.86 -15.56
C GLN A 61 -4.72 13.26 -15.15
N LEU A 62 -3.75 12.41 -15.49
CA LEU A 62 -2.35 12.61 -15.17
C LEU A 62 -1.63 13.31 -16.31
N THR A 63 -0.71 14.20 -15.97
CA THR A 63 0.31 14.70 -16.90
C THR A 63 1.30 13.59 -17.26
N ALA A 64 2.10 13.80 -18.31
CA ALA A 64 3.12 12.82 -18.73
C ALA A 64 4.11 12.48 -17.60
N LEU A 65 4.52 13.49 -16.82
CA LEU A 65 5.42 13.30 -15.67
C LEU A 65 4.74 12.47 -14.57
N GLU A 66 3.51 12.83 -14.19
CA GLU A 66 2.76 12.11 -13.17
C GLU A 66 2.48 10.66 -13.59
N SER A 67 2.24 10.42 -14.88
CA SER A 67 2.07 9.08 -15.43
C SER A 67 3.33 8.22 -15.29
N ASP A 68 4.51 8.76 -15.58
CA ASP A 68 5.78 8.05 -15.39
C ASP A 68 6.04 7.74 -13.91
N LEU A 69 5.81 8.72 -13.03
CA LEU A 69 5.92 8.52 -11.58
C LEU A 69 4.95 7.46 -11.06
N MET A 70 3.71 7.49 -11.54
CA MET A 70 2.69 6.50 -11.19
C MET A 70 3.15 5.10 -11.63
N GLN A 71 3.62 4.93 -12.87
CA GLN A 71 4.07 3.65 -13.37
C GLN A 71 5.19 3.04 -12.51
N ARG A 72 6.18 3.87 -12.12
CA ARG A 72 7.27 3.44 -11.22
C ARG A 72 6.74 3.07 -9.83
N ALA A 73 5.83 3.87 -9.27
CA ALA A 73 5.23 3.61 -7.97
C ALA A 73 4.39 2.32 -7.98
N ALA A 74 3.64 2.05 -9.07
CA ALA A 74 2.83 0.85 -9.21
C ALA A 74 3.68 -0.43 -9.19
N LEU A 75 4.86 -0.41 -9.82
CA LEU A 75 5.82 -1.53 -9.75
C LEU A 75 6.32 -1.76 -8.33
N GLN A 76 6.68 -0.69 -7.60
CA GLN A 76 7.12 -0.81 -6.20
C GLN A 76 6.02 -1.34 -5.28
N ILE A 77 4.77 -0.93 -5.51
CA ILE A 77 3.61 -1.45 -4.76
C ILE A 77 3.43 -2.94 -5.06
N LYS A 78 3.54 -3.36 -6.33
CA LYS A 78 3.45 -4.77 -6.73
C LYS A 78 4.48 -5.65 -5.99
N ASP A 79 5.72 -5.17 -5.90
CA ASP A 79 6.78 -5.89 -5.17
C ASP A 79 6.43 -6.03 -3.69
N ARG A 80 5.89 -4.96 -3.07
CA ARG A 80 5.41 -4.99 -1.67
C ARG A 80 4.22 -5.91 -1.47
N GLU A 81 3.28 -5.95 -2.42
CA GLU A 81 2.16 -6.89 -2.40
C GLU A 81 2.64 -8.34 -2.43
N GLN A 82 3.64 -8.64 -3.26
CA GLN A 82 4.23 -9.97 -3.32
C GLN A 82 4.93 -10.34 -2.01
N ILE A 83 5.71 -9.42 -1.42
CA ILE A 83 6.34 -9.62 -0.11
C ILE A 83 5.28 -9.91 0.97
N ALA A 84 4.20 -9.14 1.00
CA ALA A 84 3.11 -9.34 1.97
C ALA A 84 2.43 -10.71 1.78
N LYS A 85 2.21 -11.13 0.52
CA LYS A 85 1.65 -12.45 0.22
C LYS A 85 2.57 -13.58 0.66
N ASP A 86 3.87 -13.46 0.39
CA ASP A 86 4.88 -14.44 0.79
C ASP A 86 4.98 -14.54 2.32
N PHE A 87 4.83 -13.40 3.02
CA PHE A 87 4.79 -13.36 4.48
C PHE A 87 3.57 -14.08 5.05
N ILE A 88 2.37 -13.84 4.51
CA ILE A 88 1.14 -14.53 4.96
C ILE A 88 1.30 -16.04 4.77
N ASN A 89 1.72 -16.49 3.58
CA ASN A 89 1.94 -17.91 3.31
C ASN A 89 2.99 -18.53 4.26
N TYR A 90 4.04 -17.79 4.58
CA TYR A 90 5.08 -18.24 5.49
C TYR A 90 4.56 -18.42 6.92
N VAL A 91 3.79 -17.44 7.43
CA VAL A 91 3.18 -17.50 8.77
C VAL A 91 2.16 -18.63 8.85
N GLU A 92 1.33 -18.81 7.83
CA GLU A 92 0.31 -19.87 7.79
C GLU A 92 0.93 -21.28 7.75
N VAL A 93 2.11 -21.44 7.17
CA VAL A 93 2.84 -22.72 7.13
C VAL A 93 3.62 -22.99 8.43
N GLY A 94 3.73 -22.01 9.34
CA GLY A 94 4.32 -22.21 10.67
C GLY A 94 5.79 -22.60 10.67
N ARG A 95 6.58 -22.09 9.73
CA ARG A 95 8.01 -22.41 9.62
C ARG A 95 8.84 -21.53 10.56
N ASP A 96 9.91 -22.09 11.13
CA ASP A 96 10.89 -21.36 11.99
C ASP A 96 12.04 -20.70 11.19
N ASP A 97 12.17 -21.00 9.89
CA ASP A 97 13.24 -20.47 9.03
C ASP A 97 12.98 -19.01 8.64
N PRO A 98 13.97 -18.11 8.48
CA PRO A 98 13.70 -16.72 8.12
C PRO A 98 12.90 -16.57 6.80
N PRO A 99 11.95 -15.61 6.71
CA PRO A 99 11.09 -15.47 5.55
C PRO A 99 11.88 -15.26 4.24
N PRO A 100 11.42 -15.81 3.09
CA PRO A 100 12.17 -15.80 1.83
C PRO A 100 12.62 -14.40 1.38
N PHE A 101 11.81 -13.38 1.63
CA PHE A 101 12.09 -12.00 1.28
C PHE A 101 13.17 -11.34 2.16
N LYS A 102 13.41 -11.85 3.38
CA LYS A 102 14.51 -11.43 4.25
C LYS A 102 15.83 -12.13 3.95
N VAL A 103 15.81 -13.29 3.28
CA VAL A 103 17.04 -14.05 2.97
C VAL A 103 18.01 -13.22 2.12
N LYS A 104 17.52 -12.46 1.15
CA LYS A 104 18.35 -11.57 0.32
C LYS A 104 18.95 -10.40 1.12
N GLU A 105 18.19 -9.79 2.02
CA GLU A 105 18.71 -8.74 2.91
C GLU A 105 19.72 -9.29 3.91
N ILE A 106 19.44 -10.44 4.54
CA ILE A 106 20.36 -11.11 5.46
C ILE A 106 21.67 -11.47 4.72
N ALA A 107 21.59 -11.98 3.50
CA ALA A 107 22.76 -12.27 2.68
C ALA A 107 23.56 -10.99 2.35
N LYS A 108 22.87 -9.89 1.97
CA LYS A 108 23.51 -8.59 1.72
C LYS A 108 24.19 -8.03 2.97
N THR A 109 23.55 -8.10 4.12
CA THR A 109 24.11 -7.64 5.40
C THR A 109 25.30 -8.48 5.84
N LYS A 110 25.25 -9.81 5.65
CA LYS A 110 26.38 -10.71 5.93
C LYS A 110 27.58 -10.40 5.02
N LEU A 111 27.35 -10.17 3.72
CA LEU A 111 28.40 -9.78 2.78
C LEU A 111 29.05 -8.45 3.19
N LEU A 112 28.24 -7.45 3.55
CA LEU A 112 28.74 -6.15 4.01
C LEU A 112 29.58 -6.29 5.29
N GLN A 113 29.15 -7.07 6.27
CA GLN A 113 29.92 -7.34 7.50
C GLN A 113 31.25 -8.06 7.24
N GLN A 114 31.30 -8.99 6.28
CA GLN A 114 32.54 -9.68 5.91
C GLN A 114 33.60 -8.74 5.30
N THR A 115 33.18 -7.70 4.58
CA THR A 115 34.08 -6.67 4.04
C THR A 115 34.74 -5.79 5.11
N PHE A 116 34.10 -5.54 6.26
CA PHE A 116 34.67 -4.71 7.33
C PHE A 116 35.72 -5.43 8.19
N ILE A 117 35.73 -6.76 8.21
CA ILE A 117 36.68 -7.56 9.02
C ILE A 117 38.02 -7.78 8.28
N ARG A 118 38.10 -7.43 6.98
CA ARG A 118 39.31 -7.58 6.15
C ARG A 118 40.07 -6.26 5.89
N GLY A 119 39.81 -5.22 6.68
CA GLY A 119 40.51 -3.93 6.62
C GLY A 119 41.59 -3.81 7.69
#